data_AF-A0A915KLS5-F1
#
_entry.id   AF-A0A915KLS5-F1
#
_cell.length_a   1.000
_cell.length_b   1.000
_cell.length_c   1.000
_cell.angle_alpha   90.00
_cell.angle_beta   90.00
_cell.angle_gamma   90.00
#
_symmetry.space_group_name_H-M   'P 1'
#
loop_
_entity.id
_entity.type
_entity.pdbx_description
1 polymer ?
#
loop_
_entity_poly.entity_id
_entity_poly.type
_entity_poly.pdbx_seq_one_letter_code
_entity_poly.pdbx_strand_id
1 'polypeptide(L)'
;MDQDEGYMVDAELTDFDDEDEQNESGGDDDLGIEVIDHHNTGHKKETPLDEMQQEVLTPSEVVDHMSQIINDVTSVMQIPGTTARILLGHYKWDKERLMEA
;
A
#
# COMPACT_ATOMS: atom_id res chain seq x y z
N MET A 1 25.44 -52.41 5.11
CA MET A 1 24.72 -51.54 4.16
C MET A 1 23.71 -52.43 3.45
N ASP A 2 22.63 -51.83 2.96
CA ASP A 2 21.37 -52.47 2.52
C ASP A 2 20.32 -52.52 3.64
N GLN A 3 19.89 -51.32 4.03
CA GLN A 3 18.65 -51.03 4.75
C GLN A 3 17.52 -51.08 3.70
N ASP A 4 16.82 -52.20 3.63
CA ASP A 4 15.53 -52.32 2.96
C ASP A 4 14.46 -52.36 4.05
N GLU A 5 14.20 -51.20 4.66
CA GLU A 5 13.07 -51.04 5.57
C GLU A 5 12.06 -50.13 4.89
N GLY A 6 11.01 -50.78 4.37
CA GLY A 6 9.95 -50.17 3.61
C GLY A 6 9.31 -49.01 4.35
N TYR A 7 9.17 -47.90 3.65
CA TYR A 7 8.30 -46.79 4.03
C TYR A 7 6.89 -47.34 4.27
N MET A 8 6.53 -47.55 5.54
CA MET A 8 5.13 -47.59 5.94
C MET A 8 4.58 -46.19 5.69
N VAL A 9 3.86 -46.05 4.57
CA VAL A 9 3.03 -44.88 4.28
C VAL A 9 1.96 -44.86 5.36
N ASP A 10 2.01 -43.83 6.20
CA ASP A 10 1.01 -43.52 7.21
C ASP A 10 -0.34 -43.39 6.50
N ALA A 11 -1.19 -44.40 6.67
CA ALA A 11 -2.53 -44.45 6.10
C ALA A 11 -3.50 -43.65 6.98
N GLU A 12 -3.29 -42.33 7.06
CA GLU A 12 -4.24 -41.33 7.54
C GLU A 12 -4.36 -40.22 6.49
N LEU A 13 -4.50 -40.61 5.21
CA LEU A 13 -5.00 -39.73 4.15
C LEU A 13 -6.49 -40.02 3.93
N THR A 14 -7.30 -39.60 4.89
CA THR A 14 -8.75 -39.45 4.80
C THR A 14 -9.01 -38.02 5.26
N ASP A 15 -9.61 -37.08 4.55
CA ASP A 15 -10.59 -37.09 3.48
C ASP A 15 -10.47 -35.66 2.94
N PHE A 16 -9.82 -35.46 1.78
CA PHE A 16 -9.84 -34.16 1.12
C PHE A 16 -11.12 -34.13 0.31
N ASP A 17 -12.17 -33.65 0.95
CA ASP A 17 -13.47 -33.45 0.34
C ASP A 17 -13.31 -32.38 -0.75
N ASP A 18 -13.21 -32.87 -1.99
CA ASP A 18 -13.21 -32.12 -3.23
C ASP A 18 -14.68 -31.75 -3.52
N GLU A 19 -15.21 -30.76 -2.81
CA GLU A 19 -16.50 -30.15 -3.17
C GLU A 19 -16.28 -29.09 -4.25
N ASP A 20 -16.39 -29.59 -5.49
CA ASP A 20 -16.57 -28.84 -6.73
C ASP A 20 -17.66 -27.76 -6.60
N GLU A 21 -17.25 -26.53 -6.91
CA GLU A 21 -17.97 -25.54 -7.71
C GLU A 21 -19.51 -25.42 -7.55
N GLN A 22 -19.94 -24.51 -6.67
CA GLN A 22 -21.16 -23.72 -6.91
C GLN A 22 -20.82 -22.30 -7.32
N ASN A 23 -20.65 -22.15 -8.63
CA ASN A 23 -20.76 -20.89 -9.34
C ASN A 23 -22.25 -20.49 -9.43
N GLU A 24 -22.71 -19.65 -8.51
CA GLU A 24 -23.93 -18.85 -8.69
C GLU A 24 -24.02 -17.70 -7.69
N SER A 25 -23.26 -16.63 -7.96
CA SER A 25 -23.73 -15.28 -7.61
C SER A 25 -23.99 -14.54 -8.91
N GLY A 26 -25.14 -14.88 -9.49
CA GLY A 26 -25.73 -14.09 -10.55
C GLY A 26 -26.36 -12.83 -9.96
N GLY A 27 -25.94 -11.69 -10.49
CA GLY A 27 -26.79 -10.52 -10.63
C GLY A 27 -26.49 -9.39 -9.67
N ASP A 28 -26.02 -8.30 -10.27
CA ASP A 28 -26.12 -6.92 -9.78
C ASP A 28 -25.02 -6.48 -8.81
N ASP A 29 -23.78 -6.55 -9.28
CA ASP A 29 -22.83 -5.50 -8.97
C ASP A 29 -22.64 -4.65 -10.23
N ASP A 30 -23.62 -3.76 -10.47
CA ASP A 30 -23.38 -2.46 -11.11
C ASP A 30 -22.38 -1.68 -10.24
N LEU A 31 -21.15 -2.19 -10.13
CA LEU A 31 -19.99 -1.37 -9.87
C LEU A 31 -19.72 -0.66 -11.19
N GLY A 32 -20.64 0.23 -11.54
CA GLY A 32 -20.37 1.37 -12.38
C GLY A 32 -19.14 2.02 -11.80
N ILE A 33 -17.97 1.63 -12.32
CA ILE A 33 -16.84 2.53 -12.40
C ILE A 33 -17.41 3.68 -13.23
N GLU A 34 -17.99 4.65 -12.54
CA GLU A 34 -17.96 6.01 -12.99
C GLU A 34 -16.48 6.27 -13.24
N VAL A 35 -16.11 6.17 -14.51
CA VAL A 35 -15.03 6.98 -15.04
C VAL A 35 -15.47 8.38 -14.63
N ILE A 36 -14.93 8.87 -13.51
CA ILE A 36 -15.09 10.26 -13.11
C ILE A 36 -14.37 11.01 -14.22
N ASP A 37 -15.14 11.34 -15.24
CA ASP A 37 -14.74 12.20 -16.31
C ASP A 37 -14.55 13.56 -15.63
N HIS A 38 -13.32 13.81 -15.17
CA HIS A 38 -12.93 15.08 -14.56
C HIS A 38 -12.97 16.25 -15.57
N HIS A 39 -13.55 16.02 -16.74
CA HIS A 39 -14.01 17.04 -17.64
C HIS A 39 -15.27 17.69 -17.04
N ASN A 40 -14.99 18.71 -16.24
CA ASN A 40 -15.71 19.99 -16.26
C ASN A 40 -16.62 20.28 -15.05
N THR A 41 -16.02 20.67 -13.92
CA THR A 41 -16.61 21.75 -13.10
C THR A 41 -15.53 22.55 -12.39
N GLY A 42 -15.48 23.83 -12.73
CA GLY A 42 -14.59 24.81 -12.14
C GLY A 42 -13.81 25.48 -13.24
N HIS A 43 -14.16 26.73 -13.54
CA HIS A 43 -13.42 27.62 -14.41
C HIS A 43 -11.92 27.43 -14.17
N LYS A 44 -11.26 26.64 -15.02
CA LYS A 44 -9.81 26.69 -15.15
C LYS A 44 -9.59 28.10 -15.65
N LYS A 45 -9.25 29.03 -14.74
CA LYS A 45 -8.43 30.15 -15.14
C LYS A 45 -7.32 29.48 -15.92
N GLU A 46 -7.29 29.70 -17.22
CA GLU A 46 -6.18 29.31 -18.06
C GLU A 46 -5.01 30.15 -17.53
N THR A 47 -4.42 29.71 -16.41
CA THR A 47 -3.11 30.14 -16.02
C THR A 47 -2.26 29.71 -17.20
N PRO A 48 -1.65 30.64 -17.94
CA PRO A 48 -0.81 30.28 -19.07
C PRO A 48 0.14 29.21 -18.56
N LEU A 49 0.13 28.03 -19.20
CA LEU A 49 0.96 26.88 -18.79
C LEU A 49 2.45 27.27 -18.70
N ASP A 50 2.84 28.36 -19.38
CA ASP A 50 4.13 29.04 -19.28
C ASP A 50 4.52 29.53 -17.87
N GLU A 51 3.57 29.67 -16.94
CA GLU A 51 3.85 30.16 -15.57
C GLU A 51 3.84 29.05 -14.51
N MET A 52 3.45 27.82 -14.85
CA MET A 52 3.50 26.69 -13.92
C MET A 52 4.89 26.03 -13.96
N GLN A 53 5.80 26.52 -13.12
CA GLN A 53 7.09 25.86 -12.91
C GLN A 53 6.88 24.55 -12.15
N GLN A 54 7.13 23.43 -12.83
CA GLN A 54 7.14 22.10 -12.22
C GLN A 54 8.58 21.61 -12.12
N GLU A 55 8.93 21.10 -10.95
CA GLU A 55 10.20 20.43 -10.72
C GLU A 55 9.99 18.92 -10.79
N VAL A 56 10.79 18.23 -11.60
CA VAL A 56 10.77 16.76 -11.69
C VAL A 56 11.84 16.22 -10.76
N LEU A 57 11.43 15.47 -9.73
CA LEU A 57 12.32 14.83 -8.78
C LEU A 57 12.59 13.38 -9.18
N THR A 58 13.82 12.95 -8.97
CA THR A 58 14.24 11.55 -9.02
C THR A 58 13.77 10.80 -7.77
N PRO A 59 13.67 9.46 -7.82
CA PRO A 59 13.33 8.67 -6.64
C PRO A 59 14.28 8.90 -5.45
N SER A 60 15.56 9.20 -5.71
CA SER A 60 16.55 9.48 -4.65
C SER A 60 16.19 10.77 -3.90
N GLU A 61 15.85 11.83 -4.63
CA GLU A 61 15.51 13.13 -4.02
C GLU A 61 14.25 13.03 -3.16
N VAL A 62 13.26 12.25 -3.60
CA VAL A 62 12.07 11.97 -2.78
C VAL A 62 12.43 11.19 -1.51
N VAL A 63 13.32 10.21 -1.60
CA VAL A 63 13.81 9.45 -0.43
C VAL A 63 14.60 10.32 0.54
N ASP A 64 15.39 11.25 0.02
CA ASP A 64 16.14 12.21 0.85
C ASP A 64 15.19 13.12 1.62
N HIS A 65 14.13 13.62 0.97
CA HIS A 65 13.07 14.39 1.63
C HIS A 65 12.35 13.57 2.71
N MET A 66 11.97 12.33 2.40
CA MET A 66 11.36 11.43 3.40
C MET A 66 12.28 11.19 4.59
N SER A 67 13.58 11.00 4.34
CA SER A 67 14.57 10.73 5.38
C SER A 67 14.80 11.93 6.28
N GLN A 68 14.80 13.15 5.74
CA GLN A 68 14.85 14.38 6.54
C GLN A 68 13.67 14.48 7.50
N ILE A 69 12.44 14.27 7.01
CA ILE A 69 11.23 14.31 7.85
C ILE A 69 11.27 13.23 8.95
N ILE A 70 11.72 12.01 8.61
CA ILE A 70 11.85 10.92 9.59
C ILE A 70 12.90 11.27 10.65
N ASN A 71 14.02 11.88 10.27
CA ASN A 71 15.08 12.28 11.21
C ASN A 71 14.58 13.37 12.16
N ASP A 72 13.83 14.35 11.65
CA ASP A 72 13.20 15.37 12.48
C ASP A 72 12.31 14.75 13.55
N VAL A 73 11.41 13.85 13.17
CA VAL A 73 10.50 13.16 14.09
C VAL A 73 11.27 12.30 15.09
N THR A 74 12.27 11.56 14.61
CA THR A 74 13.13 10.71 15.44
C THR A 74 13.89 11.53 16.48
N SER A 75 14.34 12.74 16.12
CA SER A 75 15.07 13.63 17.04
C SER A 75 14.21 14.11 18.23
N VAL A 76 12.92 14.33 18.00
CA VAL A 76 11.99 14.81 19.03
C VAL A 76 11.41 13.64 19.83
N MET A 77 10.90 12.61 19.15
CA MET A 77 10.17 11.51 19.77
C MET A 77 11.07 10.37 20.25
N GLN A 78 12.36 10.36 19.88
CA GLN A 78 13.35 9.35 20.27
C GLN A 78 12.92 7.90 19.94
N ILE A 79 12.19 7.71 18.84
CA ILE A 79 11.76 6.41 18.33
C ILE A 79 12.63 5.94 17.15
N PRO A 80 12.76 4.63 16.90
CA PRO A 80 13.51 4.14 15.75
C PRO A 80 12.96 4.68 14.42
N GLY A 81 13.83 5.04 13.48
CA GLY A 81 13.43 5.64 12.20
C GLY A 81 12.45 4.78 11.39
N THR A 82 12.57 3.44 11.44
CA THR A 82 11.61 2.53 10.80
C THR A 82 10.22 2.65 11.42
N THR A 83 10.12 2.75 12.74
CA THR A 83 8.85 2.95 13.45
C THR A 83 8.27 4.33 13.15
N ALA A 84 9.10 5.38 13.18
CA ALA A 84 8.69 6.73 12.79
C ALA A 84 8.12 6.77 11.37
N ARG A 85 8.74 6.08 10.41
CA ARG A 85 8.26 5.98 9.03
C ARG A 85 6.87 5.32 8.94
N ILE A 86 6.65 4.23 9.68
CA ILE A 86 5.34 3.53 9.70
C ILE A 86 4.27 4.43 10.30
N LEU A 87 4.58 5.11 11.42
CA LEU A 87 3.66 6.03 12.08
C LEU A 87 3.36 7.24 11.20
N LEU A 88 4.36 7.86 10.58
CA LEU A 88 4.16 8.93 9.61
C LEU A 88 3.24 8.46 8.48
N GLY A 89 3.40 7.24 7.97
CA GLY A 89 2.47 6.66 6.99
C GLY A 89 1.02 6.62 7.49
N HIS A 90 0.79 6.16 8.73
CA HIS A 90 -0.54 6.18 9.36
C HIS A 90 -1.14 7.57 9.50
N TYR A 91 -0.30 8.58 9.73
CA TYR A 91 -0.70 9.98 9.88
C TYR A 91 -0.67 10.75 8.56
N LYS A 92 -0.58 10.06 7.40
CA LYS A 92 -0.51 10.68 6.07
C LYS A 92 0.65 11.69 5.92
N TRP A 93 1.76 11.40 6.59
CA TRP A 93 2.96 12.24 6.69
C TRP A 93 2.74 13.59 7.39
N ASP A 94 1.64 13.73 8.14
CA ASP A 94 1.40 14.89 8.99
C ASP A 94 2.27 14.81 10.25
N LYS A 95 3.40 15.52 10.20
CA LYS A 95 4.39 15.59 11.28
C LYS A 95 3.78 16.21 12.56
N GLU A 96 2.96 17.25 12.43
CA GLU A 96 2.40 17.98 13.57
C GLU A 96 1.43 17.08 14.33
N ARG A 97 0.49 16.48 13.61
CA ARG A 97 -0.50 15.57 14.19
C ARG A 97 0.14 14.34 14.86
N LEU A 98 1.28 13.87 14.35
CA LEU A 98 2.03 12.78 14.98
C LEU A 98 2.71 13.23 16.28
N MET A 99 3.29 14.44 16.33
CA MET A 99 3.99 14.95 17.51
C MET A 99 3.05 15.40 18.63
N GLU A 100 1.79 15.70 18.32
CA GLU A 100 0.75 16.06 19.30
C GLU A 100 0.04 14.86 19.93
N ALA A 101 0.22 13.65 19.39
CA ALA A 101 -0.46 12.42 19.81
C ALA A 101 0.14 11.80 21.07
#